data_AF-A0AAX6GP71-F1
#
_entry.id   AF-A0AAX6GP71-F1
#
_cell.length_a   1.000
_cell.length_b   1.000
_cell.length_c   1.000
_cell.angle_alpha   90.00
_cell.angle_beta   90.00
_cell.angle_gamma   90.00
#
_symmetry.space_group_name_H-M   'P 1'
#
loop_
_entity.id
_entity.type
_entity.pdbx_description
1 polymer ?
#
loop_
_entity_poly.entity_id
_entity_poly.type
_entity_poly.pdbx_seq_one_letter_code
_entity_poly.pdbx_strand_id
1 'polypeptide(L)'
;MEPAIGILSIPPQSFAKMCVICNQMHGSCTQCNRCSTYYHAMCASRAGFRMELHCLEKNGKPITKMVSYCALHRAPNPDTVLIMQTPEGVFSTKTLLQNNDKQIGSRLIWKEIPQESVLPALTPLRPDSLSAARCLVYKKPESKVKQQEAVTHRVTGHCHHSLQEIRSLNPPREEKDPKSFSTFRERLYYLQAFNRTN
;
A
#
# COMPACT_ATOMS: atom_id res chain seq x y z
N MET A 1 -6.65 4.93 2.24
CA MET A 1 -7.77 4.13 1.68
C MET A 1 -8.23 3.20 2.80
N GLU A 2 -8.99 3.74 3.76
CA GLU A 2 -9.49 2.97 4.90
C GLU A 2 -10.88 3.50 5.27
N PRO A 3 -11.82 2.62 5.69
CA PRO A 3 -11.70 1.17 5.80
C PRO A 3 -11.80 0.44 4.44
N ALA A 4 -11.49 -0.86 4.43
CA ALA A 4 -11.78 -1.72 3.29
C ALA A 4 -13.30 -2.00 3.22
N ILE A 5 -13.89 -1.76 2.06
CA ILE A 5 -15.33 -1.96 1.79
C ILE A 5 -15.55 -3.14 0.84
N GLY A 6 -16.76 -3.70 0.85
CA GLY A 6 -17.16 -4.74 -0.11
C GLY A 6 -16.59 -6.15 0.15
N ILE A 7 -16.03 -6.41 1.34
CA ILE A 7 -15.51 -7.74 1.71
C ILE A 7 -16.62 -8.80 1.68
N LEU A 8 -17.82 -8.45 2.15
CA LEU A 8 -18.99 -9.35 2.14
C LEU A 8 -19.60 -9.55 0.73
N SER A 9 -19.26 -8.67 -0.22
CA SER A 9 -19.71 -8.79 -1.62
C SER A 9 -18.75 -9.59 -2.51
N ILE A 10 -17.67 -10.14 -1.95
CA ILE A 10 -16.75 -11.00 -2.70
C ILE A 10 -17.47 -12.31 -3.07
N PRO A 11 -17.50 -12.73 -4.35
CA PRO A 11 -18.18 -13.96 -4.76
C PRO A 11 -17.67 -15.19 -3.98
N PRO A 12 -18.55 -16.01 -3.38
CA PRO A 12 -18.14 -17.19 -2.61
C PRO A 12 -17.27 -18.17 -3.41
N GLN A 13 -17.51 -18.27 -4.72
CA GLN A 13 -16.77 -19.14 -5.63
C GLN A 13 -15.28 -18.79 -5.70
N SER A 14 -14.90 -17.54 -5.40
CA SER A 14 -13.50 -17.12 -5.37
C SER A 14 -12.71 -17.70 -4.20
N PHE A 15 -13.38 -18.03 -3.09
CA PHE A 15 -12.76 -18.64 -1.90
C PHE A 15 -12.58 -20.16 -2.04
N ALA A 16 -13.35 -20.77 -2.95
CA ALA A 16 -13.28 -22.20 -3.24
C ALA A 16 -12.28 -22.56 -4.36
N LYS A 17 -11.43 -21.62 -4.77
CA LYS A 17 -10.40 -21.87 -5.79
C LYS A 17 -9.05 -22.16 -5.13
N MET A 18 -8.32 -23.12 -5.71
CA MET A 18 -6.94 -23.39 -5.33
C MET A 18 -6.01 -22.41 -6.03
N CYS A 19 -5.17 -21.72 -5.26
CA CYS A 19 -4.14 -20.85 -5.81
C CYS A 19 -3.00 -21.68 -6.41
N VAL A 20 -2.71 -21.50 -7.70
CA VAL A 20 -1.65 -22.25 -8.41
C VAL A 20 -0.21 -21.92 -7.95
N ILE A 21 -0.04 -20.92 -7.09
CA ILE A 21 1.28 -20.48 -6.61
C ILE A 21 1.60 -21.10 -5.25
N CYS A 22 0.66 -21.09 -4.30
CA CYS A 22 0.86 -21.66 -2.96
C CYS A 22 0.20 -23.03 -2.77
N ASN A 23 -0.58 -23.51 -3.73
CA ASN A 23 -1.31 -24.79 -3.70
C ASN A 23 -2.24 -24.93 -2.49
N GLN A 24 -2.84 -23.82 -2.04
CA GLN A 24 -3.77 -23.78 -0.92
C GLN A 24 -5.10 -23.12 -1.32
N MET A 25 -6.17 -23.51 -0.64
CA MET A 25 -7.49 -22.89 -0.71
C MET A 25 -7.70 -22.04 0.56
N HIS A 26 -7.27 -20.77 0.52
CA HIS A 26 -7.51 -19.81 1.61
C HIS A 26 -7.75 -18.41 1.04
N GLY A 27 -8.54 -17.59 1.72
CA GLY A 27 -8.85 -16.25 1.19
C GLY A 27 -9.45 -16.29 -0.22
N SER A 28 -9.57 -15.12 -0.86
CA SER A 28 -10.17 -15.01 -2.20
C SER A 28 -9.09 -15.09 -3.29
N CYS A 29 -9.31 -15.96 -4.27
CA CYS A 29 -8.52 -16.01 -5.50
C CYS A 29 -9.03 -15.04 -6.56
N THR A 30 -8.09 -14.43 -7.26
CA THR A 30 -8.31 -13.72 -8.52
C THR A 30 -8.07 -14.65 -9.71
N GLN A 31 -8.76 -14.41 -10.81
CA GLN A 31 -8.62 -15.18 -12.05
C GLN A 31 -7.74 -14.44 -13.06
N CYS A 32 -6.97 -15.20 -13.84
CA CYS A 32 -6.31 -14.67 -15.03
C CYS A 32 -7.33 -14.14 -16.06
N ASN A 33 -7.05 -12.98 -16.64
CA ASN A 33 -7.93 -12.35 -17.63
C ASN A 33 -8.07 -13.13 -18.96
N ARG A 34 -7.24 -14.15 -19.20
CA ARG A 34 -7.22 -14.92 -20.46
C ARG A 34 -7.58 -16.40 -20.28
N CYS A 35 -7.60 -16.93 -19.05
CA CYS A 35 -7.88 -18.34 -18.79
C CYS A 35 -8.43 -18.58 -17.37
N SER A 36 -8.78 -19.82 -17.06
CA SER A 36 -9.30 -20.23 -15.75
C SER A 36 -8.21 -20.55 -14.73
N THR A 37 -7.08 -19.86 -14.78
CA THR A 37 -6.02 -19.98 -13.76
C THR A 37 -6.33 -19.06 -12.59
N TYR A 38 -6.28 -19.58 -11.37
CA TYR A 38 -6.62 -18.86 -10.14
C TYR A 38 -5.42 -18.72 -9.21
N TYR A 39 -5.31 -17.59 -8.55
CA TYR A 39 -4.25 -17.29 -7.59
C TYR A 39 -4.66 -16.16 -6.64
N HIS A 40 -4.11 -16.13 -5.43
CA HIS A 40 -4.29 -15.00 -4.53
C HIS A 40 -3.62 -13.76 -5.11
N ALA A 41 -4.22 -12.58 -4.90
CA ALA A 41 -3.66 -11.30 -5.34
C ALA A 41 -2.22 -11.10 -4.80
N MET A 42 -2.00 -11.45 -3.53
CA MET A 42 -0.68 -11.37 -2.90
C MET A 42 0.31 -12.38 -3.45
N CYS A 43 -0.13 -13.61 -3.76
CA CYS A 43 0.73 -14.62 -4.36
C CYS A 43 1.18 -14.19 -5.76
N ALA A 44 0.25 -13.71 -6.59
CA ALA A 44 0.55 -13.22 -7.93
C ALA A 44 1.52 -12.03 -7.91
N SER A 45 1.25 -11.05 -7.04
CA SER A 45 2.13 -9.89 -6.83
C SER A 45 3.55 -10.31 -6.47
N ARG A 46 3.71 -11.21 -5.49
CA ARG A 46 5.03 -11.73 -5.06
C ARG A 46 5.74 -12.59 -6.10
N ALA A 47 4.99 -13.32 -6.91
CA ALA A 47 5.53 -14.13 -8.00
C ALA A 47 5.88 -13.29 -9.24
N GLY A 48 5.66 -11.97 -9.22
CA GLY A 48 5.95 -11.07 -10.32
C GLY A 48 4.97 -11.18 -11.48
N PHE A 49 3.76 -11.71 -11.26
CA PHE A 49 2.73 -11.77 -12.29
C PHE A 49 2.31 -10.36 -12.70
N ARG A 50 1.98 -10.17 -13.98
CA ARG A 50 1.57 -8.86 -14.49
C ARG A 50 0.18 -8.51 -13.95
N MET A 51 0.12 -7.43 -13.16
CA MET A 51 -1.11 -6.86 -12.62
C MET A 51 -1.29 -5.43 -13.13
N GLU A 52 -2.49 -5.12 -13.61
CA GLU A 52 -2.83 -3.86 -14.25
C GLU A 52 -4.11 -3.29 -13.64
N LEU A 53 -4.10 -1.99 -13.35
CA LEU A 53 -5.27 -1.22 -13.00
C LEU A 53 -5.66 -0.36 -14.22
N HIS A 54 -6.77 -0.69 -14.86
CA HIS A 54 -7.31 0.08 -15.98
C HIS A 54 -8.27 1.13 -15.44
N CYS A 55 -7.89 2.39 -15.52
CA CYS A 55 -8.73 3.55 -15.24
C CYS A 55 -9.39 3.97 -16.56
N LEU A 56 -10.71 3.93 -16.59
CA LEU A 56 -11.54 4.25 -17.74
C LEU A 56 -12.54 5.32 -17.32
N GLU A 57 -13.04 6.11 -18.26
CA GLU A 57 -14.16 7.01 -18.02
C GLU A 57 -15.41 6.48 -18.70
N LYS A 58 -16.50 6.34 -17.95
CA LYS A 58 -17.82 6.02 -18.51
C LYS A 58 -18.83 7.00 -17.93
N ASN A 59 -19.51 7.74 -18.79
CA ASN A 59 -20.50 8.75 -18.40
C ASN A 59 -19.93 9.83 -17.45
N GLY A 60 -18.69 10.28 -17.71
CA GLY A 60 -18.01 11.26 -16.86
C GLY A 60 -17.62 10.77 -15.46
N LYS A 61 -17.82 9.47 -15.16
CA LYS A 61 -17.40 8.85 -13.90
C LYS A 61 -16.17 7.97 -14.13
N PRO A 62 -15.11 8.11 -13.30
CA PRO A 62 -13.96 7.22 -13.37
C PRO A 62 -14.36 5.82 -12.90
N ILE A 63 -14.06 4.82 -13.72
CA ILE A 63 -14.23 3.40 -13.46
C ILE A 63 -12.85 2.76 -13.45
N THR A 64 -12.57 1.99 -12.41
CA THR A 64 -11.32 1.22 -12.31
C THR A 64 -11.60 -0.26 -12.47
N LYS A 65 -10.86 -0.93 -13.35
CA LYS A 65 -10.88 -2.38 -13.54
C LYS A 65 -9.52 -2.98 -13.22
N MET A 66 -9.46 -3.89 -12.26
CA MET A 66 -8.25 -4.66 -11.97
C MET A 66 -8.16 -5.88 -12.90
N VAL A 67 -7.00 -6.06 -13.53
CA VAL A 67 -6.73 -7.13 -14.49
C VAL A 67 -5.40 -7.79 -14.13
N SER A 68 -5.34 -9.12 -14.21
CA SER A 68 -4.10 -9.86 -13.96
C SER A 68 -3.90 -11.00 -14.95
N TYR A 69 -2.65 -11.40 -15.15
CA TYR A 69 -2.27 -12.46 -16.09
C TYR A 69 -1.41 -13.52 -15.42
N CYS A 70 -1.69 -14.79 -15.71
CA CYS A 70 -0.83 -15.89 -15.28
C CYS A 70 0.47 -15.93 -16.11
N ALA A 71 1.45 -16.69 -15.62
CA ALA A 71 2.76 -16.86 -16.24
C ALA A 71 2.70 -17.32 -17.71
N LEU A 72 1.66 -18.08 -18.09
CA LEU A 72 1.48 -18.55 -19.47
C LEU A 72 1.04 -17.44 -20.43
N HIS A 73 0.29 -16.44 -19.94
CA HIS A 73 -0.24 -15.36 -20.78
C HIS A 73 0.61 -14.10 -20.74
N ARG A 74 1.34 -13.86 -19.65
CA ARG A 74 2.35 -12.80 -19.53
C ARG A 74 3.51 -13.32 -18.69
N ALA A 75 4.72 -13.21 -19.22
CA ALA A 75 5.92 -13.59 -18.50
C ALA A 75 6.00 -12.85 -17.15
N PRO A 76 6.17 -13.55 -16.02
CA PRO A 76 6.39 -12.92 -14.74
C PRO A 76 7.70 -12.13 -14.75
N ASN A 77 7.70 -10.96 -14.13
CA ASN A 77 8.91 -10.19 -13.89
C ASN A 77 8.94 -9.80 -12.40
N PRO A 78 9.99 -10.20 -11.64
CA PRO A 78 10.06 -9.99 -10.19
C PRO A 78 10.15 -8.51 -9.81
N ASP A 79 10.54 -7.65 -10.74
CA ASP A 79 10.49 -6.22 -10.53
C ASP A 79 9.10 -5.65 -10.82
N THR A 80 8.19 -6.38 -11.46
CA THR A 80 6.88 -5.83 -11.87
C THR A 80 6.15 -5.22 -10.68
N VAL A 81 5.68 -4.01 -10.88
CA VAL A 81 4.78 -3.34 -9.95
C VAL A 81 3.42 -3.17 -10.62
N LEU A 82 2.43 -2.69 -9.87
CA LEU A 82 1.12 -2.39 -10.44
C LEU A 82 1.26 -1.37 -11.59
N ILE A 83 0.75 -1.74 -12.76
CA ILE A 83 0.72 -0.90 -13.96
C ILE A 83 -0.62 -0.20 -14.01
N MET A 84 -0.62 1.13 -13.98
CA MET A 84 -1.83 1.94 -14.15
C MET A 84 -1.98 2.30 -15.63
N GLN A 85 -3.10 1.91 -16.22
CA GLN A 85 -3.49 2.32 -17.58
C GLN A 85 -4.57 3.37 -17.44
N THR A 86 -4.30 4.59 -17.85
CA THR A 86 -5.29 5.66 -17.94
C THR A 86 -5.49 6.02 -19.42
N PRO A 87 -6.55 6.77 -19.78
CA PRO A 87 -6.73 7.25 -21.14
C PRO A 87 -5.55 8.12 -21.63
N GLU A 88 -4.86 8.80 -20.72
CA GLU A 88 -3.72 9.67 -21.00
C GLU A 88 -2.39 8.90 -21.15
N GLY A 89 -2.32 7.66 -20.70
CA GLY A 89 -1.10 6.86 -20.83
C GLY A 89 -0.96 5.71 -19.84
N VAL A 90 0.20 5.05 -19.90
CA VAL A 90 0.55 3.92 -19.02
C VAL A 90 1.62 4.37 -18.05
N PHE A 91 1.32 4.31 -16.75
CA PHE A 91 2.25 4.67 -15.67
C PHE A 91 2.52 3.46 -14.78
N SER A 92 3.73 3.37 -14.25
CA SER A 92 4.15 2.31 -13.34
C SER A 92 4.60 2.94 -12.03
N THR A 93 4.30 2.32 -10.88
CA THR A 93 4.76 2.88 -9.59
C THR A 93 6.28 2.91 -9.44
N LYS A 94 7.04 2.25 -10.33
CA LYS A 94 8.51 2.34 -10.39
C LYS A 94 9.01 3.73 -10.77
N THR A 95 8.41 4.35 -11.79
CA THR A 95 8.90 5.63 -12.33
C THR A 95 8.60 6.78 -11.37
N LEU A 96 7.61 6.62 -10.50
CA LEU A 96 7.27 7.60 -9.47
C LEU A 96 8.32 7.66 -8.35
N LEU A 97 9.04 6.57 -8.09
CA LEU A 97 10.11 6.52 -7.08
C LEU A 97 11.45 7.06 -7.58
N GLN A 98 11.66 7.15 -8.90
CA GLN A 98 12.91 7.61 -9.50
C GLN A 98 12.96 9.13 -9.69
N ASN A 99 11.80 9.78 -9.83
CA ASN A 99 11.72 11.23 -9.89
C ASN A 99 11.66 11.78 -8.46
N ASN A 100 12.83 12.12 -7.89
CA ASN A 100 12.97 12.85 -6.62
C ASN A 100 12.48 14.31 -6.71
N ASP A 101 11.57 14.63 -7.62
CA ASP A 101 10.88 15.91 -7.58
C ASP A 101 9.72 15.78 -6.61
N LYS A 102 9.75 16.62 -5.58
CA LYS A 102 8.82 16.69 -4.45
C LYS A 102 7.36 16.92 -4.92
N GLN A 103 6.73 15.94 -5.55
CA GLN A 103 5.29 15.93 -5.71
C GLN A 103 4.68 15.38 -4.42
N ILE A 104 4.37 16.34 -3.55
CA ILE A 104 3.37 16.22 -2.49
C ILE A 104 2.23 15.34 -3.00
N GLY A 105 1.97 14.23 -2.30
CA GLY A 105 1.07 13.15 -2.71
C GLY A 105 -0.20 13.65 -3.38
N SER A 106 -0.20 13.65 -4.71
CA SER A 106 -1.34 14.05 -5.50
C SER A 106 -2.33 12.89 -5.48
N ARG A 107 -3.50 13.14 -4.89
CA ARG A 107 -4.70 12.32 -5.11
C ARG A 107 -5.13 12.55 -6.57
N LEU A 108 -4.50 11.86 -7.51
CA LEU A 108 -4.69 12.02 -8.97
C LEU A 108 -6.10 11.69 -9.48
N ILE A 109 -7.07 11.41 -8.60
CA ILE A 109 -8.42 10.97 -8.97
C ILE A 109 -9.50 11.97 -8.53
N TRP A 110 -9.18 13.02 -7.75
CA TRP A 110 -10.20 13.99 -7.31
C TRP A 110 -10.07 15.30 -8.11
N LYS A 111 -10.95 15.52 -9.09
CA LYS A 111 -11.24 16.86 -9.61
C LYS A 111 -12.34 17.49 -8.75
N GLU A 112 -12.12 18.75 -8.38
CA GLU A 112 -12.94 19.55 -7.47
C GLU A 112 -14.40 19.66 -7.91
N ILE A 113 -15.31 19.59 -6.93
CA ILE A 113 -16.72 19.97 -7.10
C ILE A 113 -16.78 21.50 -6.97
N PRO A 114 -17.39 22.24 -7.92
CA PRO A 114 -17.52 23.70 -7.81
C PRO A 114 -18.34 24.09 -6.58
N GLN A 115 -17.82 25.02 -5.79
CA GLN A 115 -18.51 25.61 -4.65
C GLN A 115 -19.65 26.51 -5.10
N GLU A 116 -20.84 26.28 -4.56
CA GLU A 116 -21.98 27.17 -4.68
C GLU A 116 -22.15 27.96 -3.37
N SER A 117 -21.92 29.28 -3.50
CA SER A 117 -22.36 30.45 -2.71
C SER A 117 -22.39 30.42 -1.17
N VAL A 118 -21.79 31.49 -0.63
CA VAL A 118 -21.55 31.84 0.79
C VAL A 118 -22.73 32.62 1.41
N LEU A 119 -22.84 32.53 2.76
CA LEU A 119 -23.27 33.54 3.78
C LEU A 119 -24.61 33.28 4.52
N PRO A 120 -24.82 33.82 5.75
CA PRO A 120 -23.91 33.99 6.89
C PRO A 120 -24.53 33.59 8.28
N ALA A 121 -23.71 33.73 9.33
CA ALA A 121 -23.86 33.27 10.72
C ALA A 121 -25.04 33.81 11.55
N LEU A 122 -25.54 33.00 12.51
CA LEU A 122 -26.07 33.44 13.83
C LEU A 122 -25.88 32.36 14.95
N THR A 123 -25.06 32.73 15.95
CA THR A 123 -25.16 32.59 17.43
C THR A 123 -25.29 31.19 18.12
N PRO A 124 -24.69 30.99 19.32
CA PRO A 124 -24.32 29.68 19.87
C PRO A 124 -25.34 29.13 20.88
N LEU A 125 -25.77 27.88 20.71
CA LEU A 125 -26.38 27.10 21.79
C LEU A 125 -25.40 26.05 22.35
N ARG A 126 -25.50 25.87 23.67
CA ARG A 126 -24.71 25.01 24.57
C ARG A 126 -24.63 23.54 24.12
N PRO A 127 -23.63 22.78 24.62
CA PRO A 127 -23.21 21.51 24.04
C PRO A 127 -23.97 20.31 24.59
N ASP A 128 -24.68 19.57 23.73
CA ASP A 128 -25.12 18.22 24.05
C ASP A 128 -23.91 17.26 24.06
N SER A 129 -23.75 16.62 25.20
CA SER A 129 -22.50 16.07 25.72
C SER A 129 -22.18 14.64 25.29
N LEU A 130 -22.58 14.18 24.09
CA LEU A 130 -22.41 12.77 23.70
C LEU A 130 -22.12 12.56 22.21
N SER A 131 -20.99 13.06 21.72
CA SER A 131 -20.49 12.69 20.39
C SER A 131 -19.00 12.38 20.43
N ALA A 132 -18.66 11.09 20.28
CA ALA A 132 -17.30 10.55 20.35
C ALA A 132 -16.41 10.89 19.13
N ALA A 133 -16.85 11.78 18.23
CA ALA A 133 -16.20 12.05 16.96
C ALA A 133 -15.98 13.55 16.70
N ARG A 134 -15.32 14.27 17.62
CA ARG A 134 -14.87 15.65 17.36
C ARG A 134 -13.40 15.82 17.73
N CYS A 135 -12.51 15.67 16.76
CA CYS A 135 -11.17 16.23 16.87
C CYS A 135 -11.28 17.75 16.87
N LEU A 136 -11.11 18.38 18.04
CA LEU A 136 -10.93 19.83 18.13
C LEU A 136 -9.51 20.19 17.68
N VAL A 137 -9.37 21.33 17.00
CA VAL A 137 -8.06 21.86 16.61
C VAL A 137 -7.29 22.19 17.90
N TYR A 138 -6.21 21.45 18.16
CA TYR A 138 -5.34 21.68 19.30
C TYR A 138 -4.69 23.08 19.17
N LYS A 139 -4.99 23.96 20.13
CA LYS A 139 -4.31 25.25 20.26
C LYS A 139 -3.11 25.07 21.20
N LYS A 140 -1.91 25.21 20.66
CA LYS A 140 -0.65 25.11 21.42
C LYS A 140 -0.57 26.27 22.43
N PRO A 141 -0.43 26.03 23.74
CA PRO A 141 -0.13 27.08 24.69
C PRO A 141 1.32 27.55 24.52
N GLU A 142 1.53 28.86 24.50
CA GLU A 142 2.85 29.47 24.47
C GLU A 142 3.49 29.43 25.85
N SER A 143 4.11 28.30 26.20
CA SER A 143 5.10 28.27 27.27
C SER A 143 6.45 27.84 26.69
N LYS A 144 7.41 28.76 26.70
CA LYS A 144 8.82 28.45 26.42
C LYS A 144 9.37 27.65 27.59
N VAL A 145 9.19 26.34 27.57
CA VAL A 145 9.88 25.41 28.46
C VAL A 145 11.17 24.95 27.78
N LYS A 146 12.26 25.00 28.54
CA LYS A 146 13.66 24.74 28.16
C LYS A 146 13.80 23.45 27.34
N GLN A 147 14.81 23.44 26.45
CA GLN A 147 15.23 22.29 25.64
C GLN A 147 15.44 21.04 26.52
N GLN A 148 14.40 20.25 26.69
CA GLN A 148 14.51 18.87 27.10
C GLN A 148 14.42 18.05 25.82
N GLU A 149 15.43 17.23 25.57
CA GLU A 149 15.49 16.37 24.39
C GLU A 149 14.16 15.64 24.20
N ALA A 150 13.71 15.58 22.94
CA ALA A 150 12.44 14.97 22.60
C ALA A 150 12.44 13.51 23.07
N VAL A 151 11.67 13.22 24.12
CA VAL A 151 11.49 11.86 24.61
C VAL A 151 10.69 11.10 23.55
N THR A 152 11.36 10.19 22.83
CA THR A 152 10.70 9.33 21.85
C THR A 152 9.82 8.31 22.59
N HIS A 153 8.52 8.58 22.68
CA HIS A 153 7.58 7.62 23.24
C HIS A 153 7.33 6.48 22.24
N ARG A 154 7.93 5.31 22.48
CA ARG A 154 7.65 4.09 21.71
C ARG A 154 6.56 3.28 22.40
N VAL A 155 5.35 3.35 21.86
CA VAL A 155 4.24 2.49 22.29
C VAL A 155 4.64 1.04 22.01
N THR A 156 4.93 0.28 23.07
CA THR A 156 5.34 -1.12 22.99
C THR A 156 4.44 -1.91 23.95
N GLY A 157 3.92 -3.06 23.51
CA GLY A 157 3.13 -3.95 24.36
C GLY A 157 3.98 -4.70 25.38
N HIS A 158 3.35 -5.54 26.19
CA HIS A 158 4.05 -6.43 27.12
C HIS A 158 5.03 -7.33 26.37
N CYS A 159 6.30 -7.33 26.77
CA CYS A 159 7.35 -8.13 26.15
C CYS A 159 8.16 -8.85 27.22
N HIS A 160 8.41 -10.14 27.01
CA HIS A 160 9.21 -10.98 27.91
C HIS A 160 10.71 -10.79 27.73
N HIS A 161 11.14 -10.10 26.67
CA HIS A 161 12.54 -9.85 26.38
C HIS A 161 12.89 -8.39 26.68
N SER A 162 14.05 -8.18 27.26
CA SER A 162 14.59 -6.84 27.41
C SER A 162 14.85 -6.22 26.03
N LEU A 163 14.75 -4.90 25.94
CA LEU A 163 15.05 -4.19 24.69
C LEU A 163 16.50 -4.43 24.22
N GLN A 164 17.43 -4.67 25.15
CA GLN A 164 18.81 -4.96 24.84
C GLN A 164 18.98 -6.34 24.21
N GLU A 165 18.27 -7.36 24.71
CA GLU A 165 18.23 -8.71 24.10
C GLU A 165 17.60 -8.67 22.71
N ILE A 166 16.49 -7.95 22.53
CA ILE A 166 15.87 -7.80 21.21
C ILE A 166 16.83 -7.12 20.22
N ARG A 167 17.59 -6.12 20.69
CA ARG A 167 18.59 -5.42 19.87
C ARG A 167 19.78 -6.32 19.56
N SER A 168 20.26 -7.14 20.50
CA SER A 168 21.40 -8.03 20.28
C SER A 168 21.10 -9.15 19.28
N LEU A 169 19.84 -9.58 19.16
CA LEU A 169 19.40 -10.51 18.12
C LEU A 169 19.54 -9.97 16.69
N ASN A 170 19.66 -8.64 16.53
CA ASN A 170 19.99 -7.99 15.27
C ASN A 170 21.41 -7.40 15.37
N PRO A 171 22.47 -8.23 15.34
CA PRO A 171 23.83 -7.69 15.29
C PRO A 171 23.93 -6.74 14.09
N PRO A 172 24.59 -5.58 14.25
CA PRO A 172 24.82 -4.69 13.12
C PRO A 172 25.52 -5.52 12.05
N ARG A 173 24.82 -5.78 10.95
CA ARG A 173 25.42 -6.45 9.80
C ARG A 173 26.65 -5.63 9.45
N GLU A 174 27.82 -6.26 9.37
CA GLU A 174 28.95 -5.65 8.69
C GLU A 174 28.39 -5.06 7.39
N GLU A 175 28.56 -3.75 7.23
CA GLU A 175 28.13 -3.00 6.07
C GLU A 175 29.04 -3.41 4.91
N LYS A 176 28.97 -4.69 4.50
CA LYS A 176 29.58 -5.20 3.29
C LYS A 176 28.77 -4.58 2.18
N ASP A 177 29.27 -3.43 1.73
CA ASP A 177 28.84 -2.56 0.64
C ASP A 177 27.36 -2.70 0.29
N PRO A 178 26.51 -1.68 0.50
CA PRO A 178 25.25 -1.65 -0.21
C PRO A 178 25.60 -1.51 -1.69
N LYS A 179 25.83 -2.64 -2.38
CA LYS A 179 25.57 -2.70 -3.81
C LYS A 179 24.17 -2.16 -3.94
N SER A 180 24.07 -0.93 -4.43
CA SER A 180 22.82 -0.25 -4.67
C SER A 180 22.15 -1.05 -5.76
N PHE A 181 21.35 -2.04 -5.35
CA PHE A 181 20.61 -2.86 -6.28
C PHE A 181 19.64 -1.93 -7.00
N SER A 182 19.80 -1.84 -8.30
CA SER A 182 18.94 -1.01 -9.14
C SER A 182 17.54 -1.64 -9.26
N THR A 183 17.46 -2.96 -9.05
CA THR A 183 16.25 -3.76 -9.17
C THR A 183 16.07 -4.74 -8.00
N PHE A 184 14.82 -5.11 -7.72
CA PHE A 184 14.51 -6.17 -6.75
C PHE A 184 15.08 -7.52 -7.22
N ARG A 185 15.07 -7.76 -8.54
CA ARG A 185 15.68 -8.92 -9.19
C ARG A 185 17.14 -9.08 -8.80
N GLU A 186 17.96 -8.04 -8.96
CA GLU A 186 19.39 -8.08 -8.59
C GLU A 186 19.58 -8.41 -7.11
N ARG A 187 18.78 -7.79 -6.24
CA ARG A 187 18.80 -8.09 -4.81
C ARG A 187 18.43 -9.55 -4.51
N LEU A 188 17.41 -10.09 -5.18
CA LEU A 188 16.98 -11.48 -5.00
C LEU A 188 18.09 -12.46 -5.41
N TYR A 189 18.72 -12.24 -6.57
CA TYR A 189 19.84 -13.08 -7.01
C TYR A 189 21.02 -13.03 -6.04
N TYR A 190 21.36 -11.83 -5.53
CA TYR A 190 22.40 -11.68 -4.53
C TYR A 190 22.10 -12.48 -3.27
N LEU A 191 20.88 -12.38 -2.73
CA LEU A 191 20.48 -13.12 -1.53
C LEU A 191 20.48 -14.64 -1.76
N GLN A 192 20.00 -15.09 -2.93
CA GLN A 192 20.00 -16.52 -3.27
C GLN A 192 21.41 -17.07 -3.45
N ALA A 193 22.33 -16.30 -4.01
CA ALA A 193 23.74 -16.68 -4.14
C ALA A 193 24.42 -16.76 -2.76
N PHE A 194 24.20 -15.75 -1.91
CA PHE A 194 24.79 -15.70 -0.57
C PHE A 194 24.28 -16.80 0.36
N ASN A 195 22.99 -17.13 0.29
CA ASN A 195 22.40 -18.18 1.12
C ASN A 195 22.78 -19.60 0.66
N ARG A 196 23.37 -19.78 -0.54
CA ARG A 196 23.87 -21.07 -1.01
C ARG A 196 25.31 -21.35 -0.59
N THR A 197 26.03 -20.33 -0.12
CA THR A 197 27.44 -20.42 0.27
C THR A 197 27.67 -20.62 1.76
N ASN A 198 26.60 -20.66 2.57
CA ASN A 198 26.59 -21.07 3.97
C ASN A 198 25.76 -22.34 4.12
#